data_AF-A0A920M4E6-F1
#
_entry.id   AF-A0A920M4E6-F1
#
_cell.length_a   1.000
_cell.length_b   1.000
_cell.length_c   1.000
_cell.angle_alpha   90.00
_cell.angle_beta   90.00
_cell.angle_gamma   90.00
#
_symmetry.space_group_name_H-M   'P 1'
#
loop_
_entity.id
_entity.type
_entity.pdbx_description
1 polymer ?
#
loop_
_entity_poly.entity_id
_entity_poly.type
_entity_poly.pdbx_seq_one_letter_code
_entity_poly.pdbx_strand_id
1 'polypeptide(L)'
;MCFSWGGCQFLGTAGTSQVIAESLGIALTHSACTPSGTPAWKNNAKRSAMALMNLEEKKISIQDILTDKAFENAMVLHAACGGSTNLLLHLPAIAHAVGRKRMNVEDWSRVNSYVPRLVDVLPNGPVGHPTAQFYAAGGVPEVMLNLKKLGLLNLDVLTVTGKKFKGKS
;
A
#
# COMPACT_ATOMS: atom_id res chain seq x y z
N MET A 1 -7.99 -14.03 21.64
CA MET A 1 -7.94 -12.76 20.89
C MET A 1 -8.19 -12.97 19.38
N CYS A 2 -9.23 -13.73 19.00
CA CYS A 2 -9.73 -13.80 17.61
C CYS A 2 -11.25 -13.90 17.70
N PHE A 3 -11.93 -12.75 17.80
CA PHE A 3 -13.38 -12.68 17.91
C PHE A 3 -14.08 -12.57 16.54
N SER A 4 -13.31 -12.49 15.45
CA SER A 4 -13.82 -12.44 14.08
C SER A 4 -12.82 -13.08 13.10
N TRP A 5 -13.32 -13.56 11.96
CA TRP A 5 -12.51 -13.94 10.80
C TRP A 5 -11.68 -12.75 10.31
N GLY A 6 -10.45 -12.93 9.84
CA GLY A 6 -9.64 -11.83 9.28
C GLY A 6 -8.15 -11.88 9.67
N GLY A 7 -7.36 -10.93 9.15
CA GLY A 7 -5.96 -10.76 9.53
C GLY A 7 -5.78 -10.20 10.94
N CYS A 8 -4.53 -10.10 11.39
CA CYS A 8 -4.19 -9.52 12.68
C CYS A 8 -4.78 -8.10 12.85
N GLN A 9 -5.24 -7.78 14.07
CA GLN A 9 -5.77 -6.46 14.42
C GLN A 9 -4.68 -5.37 14.58
N PHE A 10 -3.42 -5.74 14.36
CA PHE A 10 -2.25 -4.87 14.37
C PHE A 10 -1.58 -4.90 12.99
N LEU A 11 -0.80 -3.87 12.67
CA LEU A 11 -0.05 -3.71 11.42
C LEU A 11 1.20 -4.60 11.37
N GLY A 12 1.01 -5.91 11.54
CA GLY A 12 2.03 -6.93 11.29
C GLY A 12 2.30 -7.12 9.80
N THR A 13 3.01 -8.19 9.43
CA THR A 13 3.35 -8.49 8.02
C THR A 13 2.12 -8.49 7.12
N ALA A 14 1.01 -9.11 7.52
CA ALA A 14 -0.19 -9.19 6.68
C ALA A 14 -0.81 -7.81 6.39
N GLY A 15 -0.97 -6.97 7.42
CA GLY A 15 -1.49 -5.60 7.24
C GLY A 15 -0.53 -4.73 6.44
N THR A 16 0.77 -4.84 6.73
CA THR A 16 1.82 -4.12 5.98
C THR A 16 1.82 -4.53 4.50
N SER A 17 1.72 -5.82 4.19
CA SER A 17 1.66 -6.30 2.80
C SER A 17 0.45 -5.75 2.04
N GLN A 18 -0.70 -5.58 2.70
CA GLN A 18 -1.88 -4.96 2.08
C GLN A 18 -1.63 -3.47 1.78
N VAL A 19 -1.06 -2.73 2.74
CA VAL A 19 -0.66 -1.32 2.55
C VAL A 19 0.30 -1.18 1.36
N ILE A 20 1.29 -2.06 1.30
CA ILE A 20 2.30 -2.07 0.25
C ILE A 20 1.69 -2.43 -1.11
N ALA A 21 0.80 -3.42 -1.18
CA ALA A 21 0.13 -3.78 -2.42
C ALA A 21 -0.69 -2.60 -3.00
N GLU A 22 -1.35 -1.83 -2.12
CA GLU A 22 -2.06 -0.62 -2.54
C GLU A 22 -1.09 0.49 -2.99
N SER A 23 0.03 0.68 -2.28
CA SER A 23 1.07 1.67 -2.65
C SER A 23 1.76 1.38 -3.99
N LEU A 24 1.96 0.10 -4.30
CA LEU A 24 2.51 -0.38 -5.57
C LEU A 24 1.51 -0.21 -6.72
N GLY A 25 0.24 0.09 -6.40
CA GLY A 25 -0.83 0.19 -7.37
C GLY A 25 -1.35 -1.16 -7.85
N ILE A 26 -1.03 -2.27 -7.19
CA ILE A 26 -1.48 -3.63 -7.55
C ILE A 26 -2.74 -4.08 -6.79
N ALA A 27 -3.12 -3.33 -5.75
CA ALA A 27 -4.41 -3.45 -5.09
C ALA A 27 -5.28 -2.21 -5.37
N LEU A 28 -6.59 -2.37 -5.24
CA LEU A 28 -7.51 -1.24 -5.39
C LEU A 28 -7.32 -0.20 -4.30
N THR A 29 -7.55 1.05 -4.64
CA THR A 29 -7.62 2.14 -3.67
C THR A 29 -8.66 1.86 -2.59
N HIS A 30 -8.26 2.04 -1.34
CA HIS A 30 -9.02 1.78 -0.12
C HIS A 30 -9.42 0.30 0.04
N SER A 31 -8.50 -0.61 -0.26
CA SER A 31 -8.71 -2.06 -0.08
C SER A 31 -7.86 -2.65 1.05
N ALA A 32 -6.77 -1.99 1.42
CA ALA A 32 -5.94 -2.41 2.52
C ALA A 32 -6.67 -2.28 3.88
N CYS A 33 -6.52 -3.29 4.72
CA CYS A 33 -7.10 -3.38 6.06
C CYS A 33 -8.64 -3.28 6.11
N THR A 34 -9.34 -3.55 5.00
CA THR A 34 -10.81 -3.62 5.02
C THR A 34 -11.28 -4.61 6.08
N PRO A 35 -12.20 -4.24 6.99
CA PRO A 35 -12.74 -5.18 7.95
C PRO A 35 -13.50 -6.30 7.24
N SER A 36 -13.09 -7.53 7.53
CA SER A 36 -13.75 -8.76 7.09
C SER A 36 -15.22 -8.82 7.54
N GLY A 37 -16.05 -9.54 6.77
CA GLY A 37 -17.48 -9.68 7.09
C GLY A 37 -18.33 -8.44 6.81
N THR A 38 -17.71 -7.29 6.49
CA THR A 38 -18.45 -6.07 6.12
C THR A 38 -18.86 -6.08 4.64
N PRO A 39 -19.89 -5.30 4.24
CA PRO A 39 -20.25 -5.12 2.84
C PRO A 39 -19.09 -4.59 1.97
N ALA A 40 -18.16 -3.83 2.56
CA ALA A 40 -16.97 -3.31 1.87
C ALA A 40 -16.10 -4.44 1.30
N TRP A 41 -16.00 -5.58 1.99
CA TRP A 41 -15.24 -6.73 1.51
C TRP A 41 -15.82 -7.30 0.21
N LYS A 42 -17.14 -7.46 0.13
CA LYS A 42 -17.84 -7.90 -1.09
C LYS A 42 -17.77 -6.85 -2.20
N ASN A 43 -17.82 -5.57 -1.84
CA ASN A 43 -17.67 -4.46 -2.78
C ASN A 43 -16.28 -4.45 -3.42
N ASN A 44 -15.22 -4.64 -2.63
CA ASN A 44 -13.85 -4.74 -3.11
C ASN A 44 -13.69 -5.91 -4.09
N ALA A 45 -14.27 -7.09 -3.79
CA ALA A 45 -14.24 -8.23 -4.73
C ALA A 45 -14.87 -7.89 -6.09
N LYS A 46 -16.05 -7.26 -6.10
CA LYS A 46 -16.72 -6.83 -7.34
C LYS A 46 -15.88 -5.80 -8.10
N ARG A 47 -15.35 -4.80 -7.40
CA ARG A 47 -14.46 -3.77 -8.00
C ARG A 47 -13.20 -4.38 -8.58
N SER A 48 -12.62 -5.39 -7.93
CA SER A 48 -11.40 -6.05 -8.41
C SER A 48 -11.67 -6.79 -9.72
N ALA A 49 -12.81 -7.47 -9.84
CA ALA A 49 -13.22 -8.11 -11.08
C ALA A 49 -13.39 -7.08 -12.22
N MET A 50 -14.08 -5.96 -11.96
CA MET A 50 -14.23 -4.90 -12.96
C MET A 50 -12.88 -4.27 -13.36
N ALA A 51 -11.97 -4.07 -12.40
CA ALA A 51 -10.64 -3.54 -12.67
C ALA A 51 -9.83 -4.49 -13.55
N LEU A 52 -9.88 -5.80 -13.28
CA LEU A 52 -9.21 -6.82 -14.08
C LEU A 52 -9.69 -6.81 -15.55
N MET A 53 -11.01 -6.77 -15.77
CA MET A 53 -11.58 -6.70 -17.12
C MET A 53 -11.10 -5.44 -17.87
N ASN A 54 -11.06 -4.30 -17.18
CA ASN A 54 -10.56 -3.05 -17.77
C ASN A 54 -9.04 -3.07 -18.03
N LEU A 55 -8.25 -3.79 -17.23
CA LEU A 55 -6.81 -3.98 -17.50
C LEU A 55 -6.60 -4.85 -18.74
N GLU A 56 -7.37 -5.92 -18.89
CA GLU A 56 -7.36 -6.80 -20.06
C GLU A 56 -7.74 -6.02 -21.33
N GLU A 57 -8.85 -5.28 -21.30
CA GLU A 57 -9.30 -4.45 -22.42
C GLU A 57 -8.24 -3.42 -22.85
N LYS A 58 -7.57 -2.79 -21.87
CA LYS A 58 -6.52 -1.79 -22.13
C LYS A 58 -5.13 -2.39 -22.36
N LYS A 59 -4.99 -3.72 -22.30
CA LYS A 59 -3.71 -4.44 -22.41
C LYS A 59 -2.65 -3.90 -21.44
N ILE A 60 -3.07 -3.52 -20.23
CA ILE A 60 -2.16 -3.06 -19.18
C ILE A 60 -1.63 -4.30 -18.45
N SER A 61 -0.32 -4.46 -18.48
CA SER A 61 0.37 -5.55 -17.82
C SER A 61 0.86 -5.16 -16.42
N ILE A 62 1.25 -6.15 -15.62
CA ILE A 62 1.86 -5.91 -14.31
C ILE A 62 3.18 -5.11 -14.41
N GLN A 63 3.89 -5.24 -15.54
CA GLN A 63 5.14 -4.54 -15.81
C GLN A 63 4.94 -3.02 -15.97
N ASP A 64 3.76 -2.60 -16.44
CA ASP A 64 3.40 -1.20 -16.60
C ASP A 64 3.08 -0.52 -15.25
N ILE A 65 2.67 -1.31 -14.26
CA ILE A 65 2.30 -0.84 -12.91
C ILE A 65 3.53 -0.86 -11.99
N LEU A 66 4.24 -2.00 -11.94
CA LEU A 66 5.39 -2.21 -11.08
C LEU A 66 6.67 -1.59 -11.68
N THR A 67 6.76 -0.26 -11.59
CA THR A 67 7.93 0.52 -11.99
C THR A 67 8.86 0.82 -10.80
N ASP A 68 10.11 1.21 -11.04
CA ASP A 68 11.02 1.62 -9.95
C ASP A 68 10.43 2.76 -9.10
N LYS A 69 9.67 3.67 -9.72
CA LYS A 69 8.93 4.74 -9.02
C LYS A 69 7.80 4.21 -8.14
N ALA A 70 7.14 3.12 -8.54
CA ALA A 70 6.13 2.47 -7.71
C ALA A 70 6.77 1.82 -6.48
N PHE A 71 7.95 1.19 -6.64
CA PHE A 71 8.71 0.65 -5.53
C PHE A 71 9.21 1.75 -4.57
N GLU A 72 9.67 2.89 -5.10
CA GLU A 72 10.04 4.03 -4.25
C GLU A 72 8.84 4.57 -3.45
N ASN A 73 7.66 4.71 -4.08
CA ASN A 73 6.44 5.07 -3.36
C ASN A 73 6.10 4.05 -2.26
N ALA A 74 6.32 2.75 -2.53
CA ALA A 74 6.08 1.70 -1.54
C ALA A 74 7.04 1.77 -0.34
N MET A 75 8.30 2.14 -0.55
CA MET A 75 9.23 2.41 0.55
C MET A 75 8.78 3.61 1.39
N VAL A 76 8.35 4.69 0.74
CA VAL A 76 7.83 5.89 1.43
C VAL A 76 6.60 5.52 2.26
N LEU A 77 5.66 4.74 1.71
CA LEU A 77 4.48 4.30 2.47
C LEU A 77 4.83 3.35 3.60
N HIS A 78 5.81 2.45 3.40
CA HIS A 78 6.31 1.58 4.46
C HIS A 78 6.79 2.40 5.66
N ALA A 79 7.65 3.39 5.41
CA ALA A 79 8.21 4.27 6.43
C ALA A 79 7.13 5.12 7.12
N ALA A 80 6.22 5.70 6.35
CA ALA A 80 5.11 6.52 6.87
C ALA A 80 4.17 5.72 7.78
N CYS A 81 3.96 4.43 7.48
CA CYS A 81 3.09 3.56 8.26
C CYS A 81 3.80 2.87 9.44
N GLY A 82 5.14 2.88 9.49
CA GLY A 82 5.90 2.07 10.44
C GLY A 82 5.70 0.57 10.19
N GLY A 83 5.72 0.15 8.93
CA GLY A 83 5.40 -1.22 8.52
C GLY A 83 6.36 -2.28 9.08
N SER A 84 5.93 -3.54 9.05
CA SER A 84 6.75 -4.69 9.46
C SER A 84 8.10 -4.74 8.73
N THR A 85 9.17 -5.03 9.46
CA THR A 85 10.53 -5.19 8.91
C THR A 85 10.64 -6.34 7.90
N ASN A 86 9.71 -7.31 7.90
CA ASN A 86 9.68 -8.38 6.90
C ASN A 86 9.55 -7.85 5.45
N LEU A 87 8.97 -6.67 5.26
CA LEU A 87 8.84 -6.08 3.92
C LEU A 87 10.17 -5.55 3.37
N LEU A 88 11.20 -5.39 4.21
CA LEU A 88 12.57 -5.11 3.73
C LEU A 88 13.13 -6.30 2.93
N LEU A 89 12.62 -7.51 3.14
CA LEU A 89 12.98 -8.71 2.37
C LEU A 89 12.04 -8.93 1.18
N HIS A 90 10.73 -8.81 1.41
CA HIS A 90 9.74 -9.08 0.37
C HIS A 90 9.75 -8.05 -0.75
N LEU A 91 9.93 -6.76 -0.46
CA LEU A 91 9.85 -5.73 -1.49
C LEU A 91 11.00 -5.85 -2.52
N PRO A 92 12.27 -6.05 -2.12
CA PRO A 92 13.34 -6.36 -3.07
C PRO A 92 13.14 -7.67 -3.82
N ALA A 93 12.53 -8.68 -3.21
CA ALA A 93 12.23 -9.95 -3.88
C ALA A 93 11.18 -9.78 -4.98
N ILE A 94 10.11 -9.01 -4.70
CA ILE A 94 9.09 -8.66 -5.70
C ILE A 94 9.73 -7.85 -6.84
N ALA A 95 10.55 -6.85 -6.51
CA ALA A 95 11.27 -6.05 -7.52
C ALA A 95 12.15 -6.95 -8.42
N HIS A 96 12.88 -7.89 -7.82
CA HIS A 96 13.68 -8.86 -8.58
C HIS A 96 12.83 -9.74 -9.51
N ALA A 97 11.71 -10.26 -9.03
CA ALA A 97 10.82 -11.13 -9.80
C ALA A 97 10.24 -10.45 -11.05
N VAL A 98 10.10 -9.12 -11.02
CA VAL A 98 9.59 -8.34 -12.16
C VAL A 98 10.69 -7.59 -12.92
N GLY A 99 11.97 -7.85 -12.63
CA GLY A 99 13.10 -7.29 -13.36
C GLY A 99 13.40 -5.81 -13.05
N ARG A 100 13.05 -5.35 -11.85
CA ARG A 100 13.24 -3.97 -11.37
C ARG A 100 14.42 -3.85 -10.41
N LYS A 101 14.87 -2.61 -10.17
CA LYS A 101 15.99 -2.36 -9.26
C LYS A 101 15.62 -2.85 -7.86
N ARG A 102 16.49 -3.67 -7.27
CA ARG A 102 16.36 -4.11 -5.88
C ARG A 102 16.80 -2.98 -4.95
N MET A 103 16.00 -2.71 -3.93
CA MET A 103 16.35 -1.78 -2.88
C MET A 103 17.41 -2.42 -1.98
N ASN A 104 18.46 -1.66 -1.67
CA ASN A 104 19.48 -2.05 -0.70
C ASN A 104 19.24 -1.36 0.65
N VAL A 105 20.12 -1.61 1.62
CA VAL A 105 20.01 -1.08 2.98
C VAL A 105 20.16 0.45 2.99
N GLU A 106 20.97 0.99 2.08
CA GLU A 106 21.20 2.42 1.92
C GLU A 106 19.94 3.14 1.41
N ASP A 107 19.21 2.53 0.47
CA ASP A 107 17.93 3.04 -0.03
C ASP A 107 16.92 3.14 1.14
N TRP A 108 16.81 2.11 1.97
CA TRP A 108 15.93 2.11 3.14
C TRP A 108 16.32 3.17 4.18
N SER A 109 17.62 3.27 4.47
CA SER A 109 18.15 4.26 5.41
C SER A 109 17.88 5.68 4.93
N ARG A 110 18.07 5.94 3.62
CA ARG A 110 17.74 7.21 2.98
C ARG A 110 16.25 7.53 3.14
N VAL A 111 15.34 6.63 2.77
CA VAL A 111 13.89 6.87 2.89
C VAL A 111 13.47 7.15 4.33
N ASN A 112 13.94 6.34 5.28
CA ASN A 112 13.60 6.52 6.70
C ASN A 112 14.12 7.84 7.30
N SER A 113 15.15 8.45 6.72
CA SER A 113 15.72 9.71 7.22
C SER A 113 14.84 10.94 6.97
N TYR A 114 13.97 10.90 5.94
CA TYR A 114 13.16 12.07 5.54
C TYR A 114 11.65 11.82 5.57
N VAL A 115 11.18 10.57 5.66
CA VAL A 115 9.74 10.28 5.71
C VAL A 115 9.25 10.30 7.16
N PRO A 116 8.33 11.21 7.52
CA PRO A 116 7.73 11.21 8.84
C PRO A 116 6.78 10.00 8.99
N ARG A 117 6.75 9.40 10.19
CA ARG A 117 5.74 8.39 10.52
C ARG A 117 4.40 9.09 10.79
N LEU A 118 3.39 8.76 9.99
CA LEU A 118 2.07 9.38 10.00
C LEU A 118 1.00 8.51 10.68
N VAL A 119 1.24 7.20 10.77
CA VAL A 119 0.23 6.23 11.24
C VAL A 119 0.53 5.76 12.66
N ASP A 120 -0.48 5.87 13.52
CA ASP A 120 -0.51 5.30 14.87
C ASP A 120 -1.42 4.08 14.87
N VAL A 121 -0.82 2.90 14.71
CA VAL A 121 -1.50 1.59 14.71
C VAL A 121 -0.58 0.59 15.38
N LEU A 122 -1.14 -0.29 16.22
CA LEU A 122 -0.39 -1.37 16.87
C LEU A 122 0.51 -2.09 15.86
N PRO A 123 1.75 -2.46 16.22
CA PRO A 123 2.36 -2.30 17.53
C PRO A 123 2.95 -0.89 17.78
N ASN A 124 2.88 0.01 16.80
CA ASN A 124 3.43 1.35 16.92
C ASN A 124 2.46 2.26 17.69
N GLY A 125 2.99 3.10 18.58
CA GLY A 125 2.21 4.06 19.36
C GLY A 125 2.14 5.46 18.73
N PRO A 126 1.76 6.51 19.49
CA PRO A 126 1.62 6.52 20.95
C PRO A 126 0.36 5.87 21.53
N VAL A 127 -0.76 5.85 20.81
CA VAL A 127 -2.05 5.34 21.30
C VAL A 127 -2.23 3.85 20.98
N GLY A 128 -1.75 3.39 19.82
CA GLY A 128 -1.87 1.99 19.40
C GLY A 128 -3.28 1.63 18.94
N HIS A 129 -3.74 2.25 17.87
CA HIS A 129 -5.05 1.93 17.28
C HIS A 129 -5.03 0.57 16.55
N PRO A 130 -6.17 -0.16 16.47
CA PRO A 130 -6.27 -1.36 15.65
C PRO A 130 -6.40 -1.02 14.16
N THR A 131 -6.07 -1.98 13.29
CA THR A 131 -6.12 -1.82 11.82
C THR A 131 -7.51 -1.44 11.29
N ALA A 132 -8.59 -1.84 11.98
CA ALA A 132 -9.95 -1.42 11.63
C ALA A 132 -10.18 0.09 11.80
N GLN A 133 -9.55 0.73 12.80
CA GLN A 133 -9.62 2.18 12.98
C GLN A 133 -8.78 2.91 11.92
N PHE A 134 -7.63 2.34 11.53
CA PHE A 134 -6.86 2.85 10.40
C PHE A 134 -7.69 2.86 9.10
N TYR A 135 -8.37 1.75 8.79
CA TYR A 135 -9.28 1.69 7.64
C TYR A 135 -10.38 2.76 7.75
N ALA A 136 -11.05 2.86 8.91
CA ALA A 136 -12.12 3.83 9.13
C ALA A 136 -11.64 5.31 9.04
N ALA A 137 -10.39 5.58 9.42
CA ALA A 137 -9.77 6.90 9.33
C ALA A 137 -9.34 7.30 7.90
N GLY A 138 -9.66 6.47 6.90
CA GLY A 138 -9.35 6.72 5.49
C GLY A 138 -8.26 5.79 4.93
N GLY A 139 -7.56 5.04 5.79
CA GLY A 139 -6.61 4.00 5.40
C GLY A 139 -5.43 4.53 4.57
N VAL A 140 -4.94 3.69 3.65
CA VAL A 140 -3.82 4.01 2.76
C VAL A 140 -4.03 5.29 1.94
N PRO A 141 -5.21 5.56 1.36
CA PRO A 141 -5.43 6.80 0.60
C PRO A 141 -5.17 8.06 1.41
N GLU A 142 -5.55 8.10 2.70
CA GLU A 142 -5.33 9.27 3.55
C GLU A 142 -3.84 9.49 3.82
N VAL A 143 -3.08 8.41 4.05
CA VAL A 143 -1.62 8.47 4.16
C VAL A 143 -1.00 9.01 2.87
N MET A 144 -1.46 8.51 1.72
CA MET A 144 -0.97 8.95 0.41
C MET A 144 -1.28 10.42 0.13
N LEU A 145 -2.45 10.93 0.56
CA LEU A 145 -2.79 12.34 0.42
C LEU A 145 -1.85 13.24 1.24
N ASN A 146 -1.50 12.83 2.45
CA ASN A 146 -0.55 13.57 3.29
C ASN A 146 0.87 13.51 2.71
N LEU A 147 1.33 12.35 2.26
CA LEU A 147 2.64 12.23 1.59
C LEU A 147 2.70 13.01 0.27
N LYS A 148 1.59 13.10 -0.47
CA LYS A 148 1.46 13.96 -1.66
C LYS A 148 1.62 15.43 -1.30
N LYS A 149 0.99 15.91 -0.22
CA LYS A 149 1.16 17.31 0.26
C LYS A 149 2.62 17.61 0.63
N LEU A 150 3.34 16.62 1.14
CA LEU A 150 4.77 16.71 1.47
C LEU A 150 5.70 16.57 0.25
N GLY A 151 5.17 16.30 -0.95
CA GLY A 151 5.98 16.11 -2.16
C GLY A 151 6.77 14.80 -2.18
N LEU A 152 6.41 13.82 -1.35
CA LEU A 152 7.16 12.57 -1.17
C LEU A 152 6.70 11.42 -2.09
N LEU A 153 5.69 11.65 -2.93
CA LEU A 153 5.15 10.63 -3.83
C LEU A 153 5.32 10.98 -5.31
N ASN A 154 5.74 9.97 -6.06
CA ASN A 154 5.66 9.96 -7.51
C ASN A 154 4.21 9.72 -7.95
N LEU A 155 3.51 10.77 -8.39
CA LEU A 155 2.09 10.70 -8.77
C LEU A 155 1.85 10.12 -10.18
N ASP A 156 2.92 10.00 -10.97
CA ASP A 156 2.84 9.57 -12.37
C ASP A 156 2.91 8.04 -12.57
N VAL A 157 2.79 7.27 -11.48
CA VAL A 157 2.73 5.80 -11.51
C VAL A 157 1.33 5.30 -11.85
N LEU A 158 1.24 4.25 -12.65
CA LEU A 158 -0.01 3.59 -13.04
C LEU A 158 -0.49 2.64 -11.91
N THR A 159 -1.78 2.34 -11.89
CA THR A 159 -2.39 1.39 -10.93
C THR A 159 -3.32 0.41 -11.65
N VAL A 160 -3.78 -0.62 -10.95
CA VAL A 160 -4.77 -1.60 -11.42
C VAL A 160 -6.11 -0.98 -11.80
N THR A 161 -6.39 0.25 -11.39
CA THR A 161 -7.58 0.99 -11.86
C THR A 161 -7.45 1.48 -13.31
N GLY A 162 -6.27 1.33 -13.92
CA GLY A 162 -5.93 1.93 -15.21
C GLY A 162 -5.75 3.46 -15.14
N LYS A 163 -5.66 4.03 -13.93
CA LYS A 163 -5.42 5.45 -13.67
C LYS A 163 -4.12 5.63 -12.88
N LYS A 164 -3.52 6.81 -13.02
CA LYS A 164 -2.36 7.24 -12.22
C LYS A 164 -2.79 7.84 -10.88
N PHE A 165 -1.90 7.88 -9.89
CA PHE A 165 -2.16 8.55 -8.60
C PHE A 165 -2.46 10.06 -8.75
N LYS A 166 -2.07 10.68 -9.86
CA LYS A 166 -2.39 12.07 -10.19
C LYS A 166 -3.88 12.36 -10.46
N GLY A 167 -4.78 11.35 -10.50
CA GLY A 167 -6.20 11.43 -10.91
C GLY A 167 -6.79 12.84 -11.04
N LYS A 168 -7.22 13.21 -12.27
CA LYS A 168 -7.60 14.57 -12.74
C LYS A 168 -8.09 15.48 -11.60
N SER A 169 -7.35 16.57 -11.39
CA SER A 169 -7.79 17.78 -10.69
C SER A 169 -9.13 18.26 -11.24
#